data_AF-A0A7Y5V4R9-F1
#
_entry.id   AF-A0A7Y5V4R9-F1
#
_cell.length_a   1.000
_cell.length_b   1.000
_cell.length_c   1.000
_cell.angle_alpha   90.00
_cell.angle_beta   90.00
_cell.angle_gamma   90.00
#
_symmetry.space_group_name_H-M   'P 1'
#
loop_
_entity.id
_entity.type
_entity.pdbx_description
1 polymer ?
#
loop_
_entity_poly.entity_id
_entity_poly.type
_entity_poly.pdbx_seq_one_letter_code
_entity_poly.pdbx_strand_id
1 'polypeptide(L)'
;MRRHDPEVFTFDRLTDARADSIDAVATHGLELVLAERSYARAAGLSDPHPGDNRTETISLLNDAYKEYGLSTGMQQTRQLVRDFEAQAIRQAEKVRGRSR
;
A
#
# COMPACT_ATOMS: atom_id res chain seq x y z
N MET A 1 44.05 -12.71 14.56
CA MET A 1 42.69 -12.13 14.55
C MET A 1 42.25 -11.99 13.10
N ARG A 2 41.55 -13.00 12.55
CA ARG A 2 40.96 -12.92 11.21
C ARG A 2 39.49 -12.52 11.36
N ARG A 3 39.09 -11.49 10.60
CA ARG A 3 37.71 -11.00 10.44
C ARG A 3 36.79 -12.18 10.11
N HIS A 4 35.72 -12.33 10.88
CA HIS A 4 34.54 -13.05 10.44
C HIS A 4 33.89 -12.20 9.34
N ASP A 5 34.06 -12.58 8.08
CA ASP A 5 33.16 -12.12 7.03
C ASP A 5 31.78 -12.74 7.30
N PRO A 6 30.71 -11.94 7.42
CA PRO A 6 29.38 -12.48 7.42
C PRO A 6 29.10 -12.98 6.00
N GLU A 7 28.80 -14.27 5.86
CA GLU A 7 28.22 -14.83 4.65
C GLU A 7 26.82 -14.20 4.44
N VAL A 8 26.77 -13.04 3.79
CA VAL A 8 25.53 -12.25 3.57
C VAL A 8 24.68 -12.81 2.42
N PHE A 9 25.20 -13.77 1.64
CA PHE A 9 24.53 -14.31 0.46
C PHE A 9 24.50 -15.84 0.45
N THR A 10 23.90 -16.44 1.48
CA THR A 10 23.46 -17.84 1.41
C THR A 10 22.16 -17.92 0.60
N PHE A 11 22.08 -18.91 -0.30
CA PHE A 11 20.96 -19.09 -1.23
C PHE A 11 19.59 -19.23 -0.53
N ASP A 12 19.55 -19.69 0.73
CA ASP A 12 18.33 -19.79 1.52
C ASP A 12 17.65 -18.41 1.76
N ARG A 13 18.40 -17.32 1.85
CA ARG A 13 17.83 -15.97 2.03
C ARG A 13 17.27 -15.35 0.75
N LEU A 14 17.62 -15.89 -0.42
CA LEU A 14 17.09 -15.40 -1.70
C LEU A 14 15.65 -15.86 -1.93
N THR A 15 15.25 -16.99 -1.36
CA THR A 15 13.85 -17.46 -1.36
C THR A 15 12.98 -16.62 -0.43
N ASP A 16 13.47 -16.28 0.76
CA ASP A 16 12.75 -15.42 1.72
C ASP A 16 12.55 -14.01 1.15
N ALA A 17 13.60 -13.41 0.59
CA ALA A 17 13.51 -12.08 -0.03
C ALA A 17 12.53 -12.03 -1.22
N ARG A 18 12.30 -13.16 -1.90
CA ARG A 18 11.31 -13.24 -2.99
C ARG A 18 9.88 -13.34 -2.45
N ALA A 19 9.65 -14.09 -1.39
CA ALA A 19 8.34 -14.15 -0.72
C ALA A 19 7.95 -12.75 -0.19
N ASP A 20 8.83 -12.11 0.56
CA ASP A 20 8.63 -10.75 1.08
C ASP A 20 8.37 -9.73 -0.05
N SER A 21 9.05 -9.86 -1.19
CA SER A 21 8.84 -8.99 -2.34
C SER A 21 7.47 -9.20 -3.02
N ILE A 22 6.96 -10.43 -3.04
CA ILE A 22 5.62 -10.75 -3.58
C ILE A 22 4.56 -10.16 -2.65
N ASP A 23 4.75 -10.29 -1.33
CA ASP A 23 3.81 -9.79 -0.34
C ASP A 23 3.80 -8.26 -0.25
N ALA A 24 4.93 -7.59 -0.52
CA ALA A 24 5.01 -6.13 -0.64
C ALA A 24 4.26 -5.62 -1.88
N VAL A 25 4.37 -6.33 -3.02
CA VAL A 25 3.62 -6.00 -4.25
C VAL A 25 2.12 -6.19 -4.03
N ALA A 26 1.71 -7.27 -3.37
CA ALA A 26 0.31 -7.51 -3.03
C ALA A 26 -0.25 -6.41 -2.11
N THR A 27 0.51 -6.03 -1.08
CA THR A 27 0.18 -4.94 -0.16
C THR A 27 0.01 -3.62 -0.92
N HIS A 28 0.95 -3.29 -1.80
CA HIS A 28 0.86 -2.09 -2.62
C HIS A 28 -0.36 -2.12 -3.57
N GLY A 29 -0.73 -3.29 -4.09
CA GLY A 29 -1.96 -3.45 -4.87
C GLY A 29 -3.22 -3.04 -4.08
N LEU A 30 -3.30 -3.41 -2.80
CA LEU A 30 -4.42 -3.02 -1.92
C LEU A 30 -4.43 -1.50 -1.65
N GLU A 31 -3.26 -0.88 -1.50
CA GLU A 31 -3.14 0.58 -1.38
C GLU A 31 -3.66 1.29 -2.63
N LEU A 32 -3.26 0.79 -3.82
CA LEU A 32 -3.67 1.35 -5.11
C LEU A 32 -5.18 1.26 -5.31
N VAL A 33 -5.82 0.14 -4.95
CA VAL A 33 -7.28 0.03 -5.01
C VAL A 33 -7.95 1.17 -4.26
N LEU A 34 -7.55 1.44 -3.01
CA LEU A 34 -8.16 2.51 -2.21
C LEU A 34 -7.84 3.92 -2.75
N ALA A 35 -6.61 4.12 -3.25
CA ALA A 35 -6.17 5.37 -3.84
C ALA A 35 -6.92 5.68 -5.15
N GLU A 36 -7.04 4.72 -6.06
CA GLU A 36 -7.71 4.86 -7.37
C GLU A 36 -9.20 5.14 -7.21
N ARG A 37 -9.86 4.49 -6.25
CA ARG A 37 -11.26 4.78 -5.92
C ARG A 37 -11.45 6.21 -5.43
N SER A 38 -10.57 6.66 -4.55
CA SER A 38 -10.60 8.02 -4.02
C SER A 38 -10.34 9.06 -5.11
N TYR A 39 -9.38 8.79 -6.00
CA TYR A 39 -9.12 9.60 -7.19
C TYR A 39 -10.34 9.66 -8.10
N ALA A 40 -10.89 8.52 -8.51
CA ALA A 40 -12.01 8.43 -9.43
C ALA A 40 -13.23 9.18 -8.89
N ARG A 41 -13.55 9.01 -7.61
CA ARG A 41 -14.62 9.73 -6.92
C ARG A 41 -14.41 11.25 -6.97
N ALA A 42 -13.20 11.74 -6.67
CA ALA A 42 -12.88 13.17 -6.70
C ALA A 42 -12.89 13.74 -8.14
N ALA A 43 -12.47 12.93 -9.11
CA ALA A 43 -12.51 13.26 -10.53
C ALA A 43 -13.92 13.21 -11.15
N GLY A 44 -14.91 12.66 -10.44
CA GLY A 44 -16.27 12.46 -10.97
C GLY A 44 -16.36 11.32 -11.99
N LEU A 45 -15.43 10.36 -11.91
CA LEU A 45 -15.40 9.16 -12.75
C LEU A 45 -16.12 8.00 -12.04
N SER A 46 -16.44 6.97 -12.81
CA SER A 46 -16.95 5.71 -12.29
C SER A 46 -15.92 5.02 -11.39
N ASP A 47 -16.39 4.29 -10.38
CA ASP A 47 -15.52 3.49 -9.50
C ASP A 47 -14.80 2.41 -10.33
N PRO A 48 -13.46 2.40 -10.39
CA PRO A 48 -12.70 1.38 -11.14
C PRO A 48 -12.75 -0.01 -10.47
N HIS A 49 -13.09 -0.08 -9.19
CA HIS A 49 -13.12 -1.30 -8.38
C HIS A 49 -14.49 -1.47 -7.68
N PRO A 50 -15.59 -1.62 -8.43
CA PRO A 50 -16.95 -1.60 -7.89
C PRO A 50 -17.29 -2.82 -7.01
N GLY A 51 -16.51 -3.90 -7.10
CA GLY A 51 -16.69 -5.13 -6.31
C GLY A 51 -15.91 -5.15 -4.99
N ASP A 52 -14.96 -4.23 -4.79
CA ASP A 52 -14.08 -4.29 -3.63
C ASP A 52 -14.72 -3.71 -2.37
N ASN A 53 -14.52 -4.39 -1.25
CA ASN A 53 -14.98 -3.95 0.06
C ASN A 53 -13.88 -3.19 0.79
N ARG A 54 -14.05 -1.87 0.93
CA ARG A 54 -13.08 -1.00 1.63
C ARG A 54 -12.74 -1.46 3.05
N THR A 55 -13.72 -1.98 3.80
CA THR A 55 -13.48 -2.43 5.18
C THR A 55 -12.58 -3.65 5.21
N GLU A 56 -12.79 -4.58 4.29
CA GLU A 56 -11.97 -5.77 4.13
C GLU A 56 -10.56 -5.42 3.66
N THR A 57 -10.42 -4.55 2.65
CA THR A 57 -9.12 -4.06 2.17
C THR A 57 -8.30 -3.42 3.30
N ILE A 58 -8.94 -2.62 4.16
CA ILE A 58 -8.25 -2.00 5.31
C ILE A 58 -7.84 -3.03 6.36
N SER A 59 -8.63 -4.08 6.58
CA SER A 59 -8.26 -5.18 7.47
C SER A 59 -7.03 -5.92 6.94
N LEU A 60 -7.00 -6.24 5.64
CA LEU A 60 -5.83 -6.88 5.01
C LEU A 60 -4.58 -5.98 5.08
N LEU A 61 -4.72 -4.69 4.80
CA LEU A 61 -3.63 -3.71 4.95
C LEU A 61 -3.15 -3.60 6.40
N ASN A 62 -4.06 -3.68 7.38
CA ASN A 62 -3.67 -3.65 8.79
C ASN A 62 -2.77 -4.83 9.16
N ASP A 63 -3.10 -6.01 8.66
CA ASP A 63 -2.34 -7.22 8.96
C ASP A 63 -0.96 -7.16 8.29
N ALA A 64 -0.90 -6.77 7.02
CA ALA A 64 0.35 -6.57 6.29
C ALA A 64 1.23 -5.46 6.92
N TYR A 65 0.65 -4.31 7.29
CA TYR A 65 1.42 -3.23 7.91
C TYR A 65 1.97 -3.59 9.29
N LYS A 66 1.27 -4.45 10.04
CA LYS A 66 1.79 -4.97 11.32
C LYS A 66 2.96 -5.91 11.08
N GLU A 67 2.85 -6.78 10.09
CA GLU A 67 3.92 -7.71 9.70
C GLU A 67 5.19 -6.97 9.28
N TYR A 68 5.06 -5.91 8.48
CA TYR A 68 6.20 -5.07 8.08
C TYR A 68 6.64 -4.04 9.13
N GLY A 69 5.98 -3.97 10.29
CA GLY A 69 6.31 -2.98 11.33
C GLY A 69 5.99 -1.52 10.97
N LEU A 70 5.14 -1.28 9.96
CA LEU A 70 4.67 0.04 9.54
C LEU A 70 3.53 0.57 10.42
N SER A 71 2.79 -0.33 11.05
CA SER A 71 1.65 0.01 11.91
C SER A 71 1.64 -0.84 13.17
N THR A 72 1.25 -0.21 14.28
CA THR A 72 0.99 -0.88 15.57
C THR A 72 -0.44 -1.38 15.70
N GLY A 73 -1.34 -0.98 14.79
CA GLY A 73 -2.72 -1.45 14.77
C GLY A 73 -3.69 -0.59 13.97
N MET A 74 -4.97 -0.99 14.04
CA MET A 74 -6.02 -0.52 13.13
C MET A 74 -6.18 1.00 13.08
N GLN A 75 -5.98 1.71 14.20
CA GLN A 75 -6.08 3.17 14.22
C GLN A 75 -4.99 3.83 13.36
N GLN A 76 -3.74 3.38 13.50
CA GLN A 76 -2.62 3.89 12.72
C GLN A 76 -2.77 3.51 11.25
N THR A 77 -3.18 2.27 10.95
CA THR A 77 -3.48 1.82 9.58
C THR A 77 -4.54 2.72 8.92
N ARG A 78 -5.64 3.02 9.62
CA ARG A 78 -6.68 3.93 9.10
C ARG A 78 -6.16 5.34 8.85
N GLN A 79 -5.21 5.82 9.64
CA GLN A 79 -4.59 7.12 9.42
C GLN A 79 -3.73 7.11 8.16
N LEU A 80 -2.86 6.10 7.98
CA LEU A 80 -2.06 5.93 6.76
C LEU A 80 -2.95 5.85 5.51
N VAL A 81 -4.04 5.08 5.59
CA VAL A 81 -5.03 4.99 4.51
C VAL A 81 -5.63 6.35 4.17
N ARG A 82 -6.08 7.10 5.17
CA ARG A 82 -6.62 8.45 4.95
C ARG A 82 -5.60 9.38 4.31
N ASP A 83 -4.33 9.26 4.68
CA ASP A 83 -3.28 10.15 4.19
C ASP A 83 -3.03 9.94 2.69
N PHE A 84 -2.94 8.69 2.21
CA PHE A 84 -2.78 8.44 0.78
C PHE A 84 -4.08 8.65 0.00
N GLU A 85 -5.26 8.33 0.55
CA GLU A 85 -6.55 8.64 -0.08
C GLU A 85 -6.67 10.17 -0.30
N ALA A 86 -6.28 10.97 0.69
CA ALA A 86 -6.26 12.43 0.59
C ALA A 86 -5.24 12.93 -0.45
N GLN A 87 -4.10 12.27 -0.61
CA GLN A 87 -3.15 12.58 -1.69
C GLN A 87 -3.76 12.31 -3.07
N ALA A 88 -4.42 11.16 -3.24
CA ALA A 88 -5.09 10.80 -4.49
C ALA A 88 -6.20 11.81 -4.86
N ILE A 89 -7.00 12.23 -3.88
CA ILE A 89 -8.02 13.29 -4.05
C ILE A 89 -7.36 14.60 -4.52
N ARG A 90 -6.30 15.06 -3.85
CA ARG A 90 -5.57 16.28 -4.24
C ARG A 90 -4.99 16.19 -5.66
N GLN A 91 -4.55 15.00 -6.09
CA GLN A 91 -4.08 14.79 -7.45
C GLN A 91 -5.23 14.94 -8.46
N ALA A 92 -6.38 14.33 -8.20
CA ALA A 92 -7.57 14.47 -9.06
C ALA A 92 -8.02 15.93 -9.20
N GLU A 93 -8.04 16.67 -8.10
CA GLU A 93 -8.42 18.09 -8.09
C GLU A 93 -7.47 18.96 -8.94
N LYS A 94 -6.15 18.69 -8.87
CA LYS A 94 -5.14 19.40 -9.69
C LYS A 94 -5.35 19.15 -11.19
N VAL A 95 -5.64 17.91 -11.57
CA VAL A 95 -5.88 17.55 -12.99
C VAL A 95 -7.14 18.25 -13.48
N ARG A 96 -8.23 18.22 -12.71
CA ARG A 96 -9.48 18.88 -13.05
C ARG A 96 -9.36 20.41 -13.11
N GLY A 97 -8.56 21.02 -12.24
CA GLY A 97 -8.31 22.46 -12.20
C GLY A 97 -7.47 22.98 -13.38
N ARG A 98 -6.67 22.12 -14.03
CA ARG A 98 -5.89 22.46 -15.24
C ARG A 98 -6.68 22.38 -16.54
N SER A 99 -7.83 21.70 -16.55
CA SER A 99 -8.69 21.54 -17.73
C SER A 99 -9.72 22.66 -17.90
N ARG A 100 -9.58 23.77 -17.18
CA ARG A 100 -10.40 24.98 -17.27
C ARG A 100 -9.54 26.16 -17.69
#